data_AF-A0A139P9X3-F1
#
_entry.id   AF-A0A139P9X3-F1
#
_cell.length_a   1.000
_cell.length_b   1.000
_cell.length_c   1.000
_cell.angle_alpha   90.00
_cell.angle_beta   90.00
_cell.angle_gamma   90.00
#
_symmetry.space_group_name_H-M   'P 1'
#
loop_
_entity.id
_entity.type
_entity.pdbx_description
1 polymer ?
#
loop_
_entity_poly.entity_id
_entity_poly.type
_entity_poly.pdbx_seq_one_letter_code
_entity_poly.pdbx_strand_id
1 'polypeptide(L)' 'MVEVPCVKRNAMGASYAFVAADMALAGIESKIPVDEVVDAMYQVGSSLPTAFRETAEGGLATTPTGRRLSKEIFGE' A
#
# COMPACT_ATOMS: atom_id res chain seq x y z
N MET A 1 -3.30 12.99 5.25
CA MET A 1 -3.79 11.99 6.22
C MET A 1 -3.04 10.67 6.01
N VAL A 2 -2.18 10.26 6.96
CA VAL A 2 -1.36 9.01 6.90
C VAL A 2 -1.79 8.01 7.99
N GLU A 3 -3.06 8.05 8.41
CA GLU A 3 -3.58 7.15 9.45
C GLU A 3 -4.52 6.11 8.84
N VAL A 4 -5.59 6.56 8.19
CA VAL A 4 -6.59 5.69 7.59
C VAL A 4 -6.45 5.74 6.07
N PRO A 5 -6.24 4.61 5.37
CA PRO A 5 -6.13 3.22 5.84
C PRO A 5 -4.69 2.78 6.15
N CYS A 6 -3.70 3.67 6.15
CA CYS A 6 -2.26 3.34 6.21
C CYS A 6 -1.90 2.41 7.37
N VAL A 7 -2.41 2.65 8.58
CA VAL A 7 -2.16 1.79 9.75
C VAL A 7 -2.67 0.36 9.53
N LYS A 8 -3.84 0.22 8.89
CA LYS A 8 -4.43 -1.09 8.57
C LYS A 8 -3.62 -1.80 7.49
N ARG A 9 -3.08 -1.05 6.51
CA ARG A 9 -2.17 -1.60 5.51
C ARG A 9 -0.87 -2.11 6.13
N ASN A 10 -0.31 -1.41 7.12
CA ASN A 10 0.88 -1.89 7.83
C ASN A 10 0.61 -3.21 8.57
N ALA A 11 -0.52 -3.32 9.25
CA ALA A 11 -0.91 -4.57 9.92
C ALA A 11 -1.04 -5.73 8.92
N MET A 12 -1.72 -5.51 7.79
CA MET A 12 -1.83 -6.52 6.73
C MET A 12 -0.46 -6.89 6.13
N GLY A 13 0.41 -5.90 5.90
CA GLY A 13 1.77 -6.12 5.41
C GLY A 13 2.61 -6.97 6.35
N ALA A 14 2.50 -6.74 7.67
CA ALA A 14 3.16 -7.58 8.67
C ALA A 14 2.68 -9.03 8.61
N SER A 15 1.35 -9.26 8.51
CA SER A 15 0.80 -10.60 8.35
C SER A 15 1.28 -11.27 7.05
N TYR A 16 1.32 -10.55 5.93
CA TYR A 16 1.83 -11.08 4.66
C TYR A 16 3.32 -11.43 4.74
N ALA A 17 4.13 -10.64 5.43
CA ALA A 17 5.54 -10.95 5.61
C ALA A 17 5.76 -12.27 6.36
N PHE A 18 4.99 -12.50 7.44
CA PHE A 18 5.05 -13.77 8.17
C PHE A 18 4.65 -14.97 7.31
N VAL A 19 3.53 -14.86 6.58
CA VAL A 19 3.06 -15.94 5.70
C VAL A 19 4.07 -16.19 4.56
N ALA A 20 4.65 -15.14 3.98
CA ALA A 20 5.68 -15.27 2.95
C ALA A 20 6.94 -15.97 3.46
N ALA A 21 7.38 -15.65 4.68
CA ALA A 21 8.51 -16.31 5.32
C ALA A 21 8.23 -17.80 5.59
N ASP A 22 7.03 -18.12 6.08
CA ASP A 22 6.61 -19.51 6.34
C ASP A 22 6.59 -20.34 5.04
N MET A 23 6.03 -19.79 3.96
CA MET A 23 6.04 -20.43 2.64
C MET A 23 7.47 -20.67 2.13
N ALA A 24 8.37 -19.69 2.28
CA ALA A 24 9.76 -19.82 1.87
C ALA A 24 10.49 -20.92 2.67
N LEU A 25 10.29 -20.96 3.99
CA LEU A 25 10.87 -22.00 4.87
C LEU A 25 10.30 -23.40 4.58
N ALA A 26 9.05 -23.49 4.13
CA ALA A 26 8.44 -24.73 3.67
C ALA A 26 8.95 -25.20 2.28
N GLY A 27 9.86 -24.46 1.65
CA GLY A 27 10.43 -24.78 0.34
C GLY A 27 9.50 -24.45 -0.83
N ILE A 28 8.51 -23.59 -0.64
CA ILE A 28 7.63 -23.13 -1.72
C ILE A 28 8.41 -22.13 -2.58
N GLU A 29 8.65 -22.51 -3.83
CA GLU A 29 9.35 -21.67 -4.78
C GLU A 29 8.40 -20.76 -5.56
N SER A 30 8.75 -19.47 -5.64
CA SER A 30 8.09 -18.52 -6.54
C SER A 30 8.41 -18.86 -8.00
N LYS A 31 7.39 -18.91 -8.85
CA LYS A 31 7.56 -19.22 -10.29
C LYS A 31 8.07 -18.04 -11.12
N ILE A 32 7.86 -16.82 -10.63
CA ILE A 32 8.33 -15.58 -11.26
C ILE A 32 9.56 -15.11 -10.48
N PRO A 33 10.70 -14.83 -11.15
CA PRO A 33 11.89 -14.27 -10.51
C PRO A 33 11.61 -12.92 -9.82
N VAL A 34 12.35 -12.64 -8.74
CA VAL A 34 12.16 -11.41 -7.96
C VAL A 34 12.42 -10.14 -8.77
N ASP A 35 13.38 -10.16 -9.68
CA ASP A 35 13.72 -9.01 -10.52
C ASP A 35 12.54 -8.61 -11.42
N GLU A 36 11.86 -9.59 -12.03
CA GLU A 36 10.65 -9.34 -12.83
C GLU A 36 9.50 -8.77 -11.99
N VAL A 37 9.36 -9.22 -10.74
CA VAL A 37 8.36 -8.67 -9.81
C VAL A 37 8.66 -7.20 -9.48
N VAL A 38 9.93 -6.86 -9.24
CA VAL A 38 10.36 -5.50 -8.93
C VAL A 38 10.18 -4.57 -10.15
N ASP A 39 10.53 -5.04 -11.34
CA ASP A 39 10.33 -4.29 -12.59
C ASP A 39 8.84 -4.02 -12.83
N ALA A 40 7.99 -5.04 -12.67
CA ALA A 40 6.54 -4.87 -12.79
C ALA A 40 6.00 -3.86 -11.77
N MET A 41 6.46 -3.94 -10.50
CA MET A 41 6.10 -2.97 -9.46
C MET A 41 6.48 -1.55 -9.85
N TYR A 42 7.66 -1.33 -10.41
CA TYR A 42 8.13 -0.02 -10.84
C TYR A 42 7.30 0.54 -12.01
N GLN A 43 6.99 -0.28 -13.02
CA GLN A 43 6.18 0.13 -14.17
C GLN A 43 4.76 0.53 -13.76
N VAL A 44 4.14 -0.26 -12.88
CA VAL A 44 2.82 0.09 -12.31
C VAL A 44 2.91 1.39 -11.52
N GLY A 45 3.88 1.53 -10.62
CA GLY A 45 4.07 2.75 -9.83
C GLY A 45 4.28 4.00 -10.69
N SER A 46 5.06 3.88 -11.76
CA SER A 46 5.39 4.98 -12.67
C SER A 46 4.22 5.38 -13.57
N SER A 47 3.34 4.44 -13.92
CA SER A 47 2.13 4.71 -14.72
C SER A 47 0.98 5.29 -13.91
N LEU A 48 1.00 5.19 -12.57
CA LEU A 48 -0.03 5.79 -11.73
C LEU A 48 -0.02 7.32 -11.83
N PRO A 49 -1.18 7.97 -12.10
CA PRO A 49 -1.33 9.41 -11.96
C PRO A 49 -0.91 9.89 -10.57
N THR A 50 -0.33 11.08 -10.47
CA THR A 50 0.18 11.65 -9.20
C THR A 50 -0.85 11.57 -8.07
N ALA A 51 -2.12 11.91 -8.35
CA ALA A 51 -3.19 11.89 -7.36
C ALA A 51 -3.52 10.51 -6.76
N PHE A 52 -3.11 9.41 -7.41
CA PHE A 52 -3.31 8.05 -6.91
C PHE A 52 -2.04 7.43 -6.33
N ARG A 53 -0.95 8.19 -6.28
CA ARG A 53 0.23 7.84 -5.49
C ARG A 53 0.01 8.27 -4.04
N GLU A 54 1.05 8.15 -3.22
CA GLU A 54 1.04 8.52 -1.80
C GLU A 54 1.13 10.05 -1.59
N THR A 55 0.39 10.86 -2.37
CA THR A 55 0.33 12.33 -2.24
C THR A 55 -0.91 12.83 -1.48
N ALA A 56 -1.86 11.93 -1.20
CA ALA A 56 -3.16 12.25 -0.59
C ALA A 56 -4.06 13.21 -1.41
N GLU A 57 -3.71 13.48 -2.67
CA GLU A 57 -4.47 14.36 -3.57
C GLU A 57 -5.68 13.66 -4.22
N GLY A 58 -5.83 12.34 -4.04
CA GLY A 58 -6.90 11.54 -4.64
C GLY A 58 -7.27 10.31 -3.82
N GLY A 59 -8.12 9.46 -4.40
CA GLY A 59 -8.54 8.19 -3.78
C GLY A 59 -9.24 8.39 -2.42
N LEU A 60 -8.92 7.53 -1.45
CA LEU A 60 -9.58 7.50 -0.14
C LEU A 60 -9.45 8.81 0.63
N ALA A 61 -8.33 9.51 0.50
CA ALA A 61 -8.08 10.79 1.16
C ALA A 61 -9.09 11.87 0.73
N THR A 62 -9.56 11.82 -0.52
CA THR A 62 -10.53 12.77 -1.08
C THR A 62 -11.99 12.36 -0.94
N THR A 63 -12.30 11.22 -0.32
CA THR A 63 -13.69 10.84 -0.07
C THR A 63 -14.36 11.82 0.91
N PRO A 64 -15.70 11.94 0.92
CA PRO A 64 -16.39 12.80 1.88
C PRO A 64 -15.99 12.50 3.33
N THR A 65 -15.92 11.22 3.69
CA THR A 65 -15.49 10.76 5.02
C THR A 65 -14.01 11.04 5.28
N GLY A 66 -13.13 10.79 4.30
CA GLY A 66 -11.69 11.05 4.43
C GLY A 66 -11.40 12.52 4.67
N ARG A 67 -12.06 13.41 3.92
CA ARG A 67 -11.95 14.86 4.13
C ARG A 67 -12.46 15.27 5.51
N ARG A 68 -13.65 14.80 5.90
CA ARG A 68 -14.23 15.10 7.23
C ARG A 68 -13.28 14.69 8.36
N LEU A 69 -12.77 13.46 8.34
CA LEU A 69 -11.82 12.96 9.35
C LEU A 69 -10.51 13.77 9.36
N SER A 70 -9.99 14.13 8.18
CA SER A 70 -8.80 14.99 8.11
C SER A 70 -9.02 16.33 8.81
N LYS A 71 -10.19 16.96 8.66
CA LYS A 71 -10.53 18.20 9.37
C LYS A 71 -10.64 17.99 10.88
N GLU A 72 -11.31 16.92 11.31
CA GLU A 72 -11.50 16.60 12.73
C GLU A 72 -10.17 16.33 13.45
N ILE A 73 -9.21 15.69 12.78
CA ILE A 73 -7.93 15.28 13.38
C ILE A 73 -6.90 16.41 13.32
N PHE A 74 -6.81 17.12 12.19
CA PHE A 74 -5.73 18.10 11.95
C PHE A 74 -6.17 19.56 12.06
N GLY A 75 -7.48 19.84 12.17
CA GLY A 75 -7.99 21.19 12.45
C GLY A 75 -7.97 22.19 11.29
N GLU A 76 -7.80 21.73 10.04
CA GLU A 76 -7.89 22.55 8.81
C GLU A 76 -9.28 22.57 8.19
#